data_AF-A0A098MEC4-F1
#
_entry.id   AF-A0A098MEC4-F1
#
_cell.length_a   1.000
_cell.length_b   1.000
_cell.length_c   1.000
_cell.angle_alpha   90.00
_cell.angle_beta   90.00
_cell.angle_gamma   90.00
#
_symmetry.space_group_name_H-M   'P 1'
#
loop_
_entity.id
_entity.type
_entity.pdbx_description
1 polymer ?
#
loop_
_entity_poly.entity_id
_entity_poly.type
_entity_poly.pdbx_seq_one_letter_code
_entity_poly.pdbx_strand_id
1 'polypeptide(L)'
;MKDTGMIRSLDSLGRIVVPVEIRMTRNIDIGDPIEFFVLDESIIVLRKYTSTECTFCRSLDNVSYYKDQFICSHCLSELSLPERHLEDSAPPPNAGEPAYEANRKKRARTEEMKVLLEQAIKDYPHANQKEIADKLGISQARVSQLKRRLNL
;
A
#
# COMPACT_ATOMS: atom_id res chain seq x y z
N MET A 1 35.26 3.16 16.05
CA MET A 1 34.90 2.37 14.85
C MET A 1 35.21 0.91 15.11
N LYS A 2 34.34 -0.02 14.73
CA LYS A 2 34.70 -1.45 14.72
C LYS A 2 35.36 -1.72 13.37
N ASP A 3 36.65 -1.96 13.38
CA ASP A 3 37.36 -2.36 12.17
C ASP A 3 37.02 -3.82 11.88
N THR A 4 36.54 -4.08 10.66
CA THR A 4 36.19 -5.43 10.21
C THR A 4 37.27 -6.03 9.32
N GLY A 5 38.28 -5.23 8.91
CA GLY A 5 39.36 -5.67 8.01
C GLY A 5 38.87 -6.18 6.64
N MET A 6 37.61 -5.96 6.29
CA MET A 6 37.02 -6.49 5.07
C MET A 6 37.30 -5.56 3.88
N ILE A 7 38.04 -6.07 2.90
CA ILE A 7 38.34 -5.36 1.64
C ILE A 7 37.49 -5.94 0.52
N ARG A 8 36.86 -5.06 -0.26
CA ARG A 8 36.11 -5.42 -1.48
C ARG A 8 36.49 -4.45 -2.59
N SER A 9 36.73 -5.00 -3.78
CA SER A 9 36.94 -4.21 -4.98
C SER A 9 35.60 -3.74 -5.54
N LEU A 10 35.64 -2.64 -6.30
CA LEU A 10 34.49 -2.20 -7.09
C LEU A 10 34.21 -3.21 -8.20
N ASP A 11 32.93 -3.32 -8.56
CA ASP A 11 32.57 -4.05 -9.77
C ASP A 11 32.88 -3.25 -11.05
N SER A 12 32.57 -3.83 -12.21
CA SER A 12 32.80 -3.20 -13.51
C SER A 12 32.01 -1.90 -13.75
N LEU A 13 31.02 -1.60 -12.92
CA LEU A 13 30.18 -0.40 -13.00
C LEU A 13 30.49 0.61 -11.89
N GLY A 14 31.48 0.34 -11.03
CA GLY A 14 31.82 1.20 -9.91
C GLY A 14 30.89 1.05 -8.70
N ARG A 15 30.12 -0.04 -8.59
CA ARG A 15 29.28 -0.32 -7.42
C ARG A 15 30.09 -1.03 -6.34
N ILE A 16 29.74 -0.77 -5.08
CA ILE A 16 30.32 -1.44 -3.90
C ILE A 16 29.40 -2.59 -3.50
N VAL A 17 29.99 -3.76 -3.25
CA VAL A 17 29.25 -4.92 -2.72
C VAL A 17 29.30 -4.90 -1.19
N VAL A 18 28.12 -4.84 -0.55
CA VAL A 18 28.01 -4.94 0.91
C VAL A 18 27.98 -6.42 1.32
N PRO A 19 28.96 -6.90 2.12
CA PRO A 19 29.00 -8.28 2.59
C PRO A 19 27.72 -8.70 3.34
N VAL A 20 27.39 -10.00 3.29
CA VAL A 20 26.15 -10.53 3.88
C VAL A 20 26.10 -10.32 5.39
N GLU A 21 27.25 -10.36 6.07
CA GLU A 21 27.39 -10.18 7.50
C GLU A 21 26.98 -8.77 7.95
N ILE A 22 27.40 -7.75 7.18
CA ILE A 22 27.02 -6.36 7.42
C ILE A 22 25.52 -6.19 7.16
N ARG A 23 25.00 -6.78 6.07
CA ARG A 23 23.58 -6.71 5.73
C ARG A 23 22.71 -7.30 6.82
N MET A 24 23.04 -8.48 7.33
CA MET A 24 22.30 -9.13 8.43
C MET A 24 22.36 -8.31 9.72
N THR A 25 23.56 -7.84 10.10
CA THR A 25 23.74 -7.07 11.36
C THR A 25 23.05 -5.70 11.31
N ARG A 26 22.93 -5.11 10.12
CA ARG A 26 22.28 -3.80 9.90
C ARG A 26 20.86 -3.91 9.35
N ASN A 27 20.32 -5.11 9.23
CA ASN A 27 18.98 -5.41 8.72
C ASN A 27 18.69 -4.71 7.37
N ILE A 28 19.65 -4.82 6.44
CA ILE A 28 19.60 -4.28 5.08
C ILE A 28 19.24 -5.41 4.12
N ASP A 29 18.06 -5.33 3.54
CA ASP A 29 17.55 -6.30 2.57
C ASP A 29 17.79 -5.85 1.12
N ILE A 30 17.59 -6.77 0.18
CA ILE A 30 17.74 -6.48 -1.25
C ILE A 30 16.64 -5.49 -1.67
N GLY A 31 17.04 -4.36 -2.22
CA GLY A 31 16.13 -3.29 -2.64
C GLY A 31 15.93 -2.19 -1.59
N ASP A 32 16.47 -2.35 -0.38
CA ASP A 32 16.43 -1.30 0.64
C ASP A 32 17.19 -0.04 0.18
N PRO A 33 16.60 1.15 0.33
CA PRO A 33 17.30 2.39 0.07
C PRO A 33 18.41 2.61 1.12
N ILE A 34 19.58 3.06 0.66
CA ILE A 34 20.74 3.38 1.49
C ILE A 34 21.12 4.84 1.27
N GLU A 35 21.34 5.54 2.37
CA GLU A 35 21.82 6.92 2.37
C GLU A 35 23.35 6.94 2.48
N PHE A 36 23.96 7.77 1.65
CA PHE A 36 25.40 7.97 1.58
C PHE A 36 25.78 9.30 2.21
N PHE A 37 26.71 9.27 3.14
CA PHE A 37 27.30 10.46 3.73
C PHE A 37 28.80 10.45 3.46
N VAL A 38 29.35 11.62 3.14
CA VAL A 38 30.80 11.84 3.01
C VAL A 38 31.25 12.59 4.25
N LEU A 39 32.07 11.94 5.09
CA LEU A 39 32.56 12.56 6.32
C LEU A 39 33.81 13.40 6.04
N ASP A 40 34.70 12.88 5.21
CA ASP A 40 35.93 13.51 4.72
C ASP A 40 36.35 12.90 3.37
N GLU A 41 37.53 13.26 2.85
CA GLU A 41 38.05 12.81 1.55
C GLU A 41 38.25 11.28 1.45
N SER A 42 38.33 10.58 2.58
CA SER A 42 38.67 9.16 2.65
C SER A 42 37.56 8.27 3.20
N ILE A 43 36.58 8.85 3.91
CA ILE A 43 35.56 8.12 4.65
C ILE A 43 34.16 8.38 4.10
N ILE A 44 33.55 7.31 3.59
CA ILE A 44 32.12 7.25 3.25
C ILE A 44 31.39 6.47 4.34
N VAL A 45 30.29 7.04 4.83
CA VAL A 45 29.41 6.42 5.82
C VAL A 45 28.10 6.04 5.15
N LEU A 46 27.67 4.80 5.37
CA LEU A 46 26.44 4.24 4.84
C LEU A 46 25.42 4.08 5.97
N ARG A 47 24.18 4.50 5.73
CA ARG A 47 23.06 4.32 6.66
C ARG A 47 21.86 3.73 5.92
N LYS A 48 21.13 2.80 6.56
CA LYS A 48 19.82 2.40 6.05
C LYS A 48 18.92 3.63 6.00
N TYR A 49 18.41 3.96 4.83
CA TYR A 49 17.54 5.11 4.69
C TYR A 49 16.25 4.84 5.45
N THR A 50 15.89 5.76 6.32
CA THR A 50 14.62 5.76 7.03
C THR A 50 13.86 6.95 6.49
N SER A 51 12.80 6.70 5.73
CA SER A 51 11.93 7.79 5.28
C SER A 51 11.31 8.46 6.50
N THR A 52 11.21 9.78 6.46
CA THR A 52 10.48 10.58 7.46
C THR A 52 8.98 10.61 7.18
N GLU A 53 8.53 9.85 6.19
CA GLU A 53 7.14 9.73 5.79
C GLU A 53 6.39 8.75 6.69
N CYS A 54 5.08 8.91 6.77
CA CYS A 54 4.23 7.96 7.46
C CYS A 54 4.36 6.57 6.84
N THR A 55 4.68 5.55 7.64
CA THR A 55 4.81 4.14 7.21
C THR A 55 3.55 3.62 6.51
N PHE A 56 2.37 4.16 6.81
CA PHE A 56 1.10 3.69 6.26
C PHE A 56 0.70 4.41 4.96
N CYS A 57 0.74 5.75 4.95
CA CYS A 57 0.20 6.55 3.85
C CYS A 57 1.25 7.33 3.06
N ARG A 58 2.52 7.27 3.47
CA ARG A 58 3.64 8.01 2.87
C ARG A 58 3.48 9.54 2.87
N SER A 59 2.61 10.07 3.72
CA SER A 59 2.49 11.52 3.94
C SER A 59 3.65 12.02 4.79
N LEU A 60 4.12 13.24 4.52
CA LEU A 60 5.12 13.97 5.30
C LEU A 60 4.47 14.92 6.33
N ASP A 61 3.14 15.03 6.33
CA ASP A 61 2.42 15.99 7.17
C ASP A 61 2.17 15.46 8.58
N ASN A 62 2.56 16.25 9.59
CA ASN A 62 2.33 15.96 11.02
C ASN A 62 2.75 14.54 11.42
N VAL A 63 3.95 14.13 10.99
CA VAL A 63 4.52 12.81 11.23
C VAL A 63 5.22 12.76 12.58
N SER A 64 4.84 11.79 13.39
CA SER A 64 5.38 11.53 14.72
C SER A 64 6.22 10.25 14.72
N TYR A 65 7.30 10.21 15.51
CA TYR A 65 8.15 9.03 15.63
C TYR A 65 7.68 8.14 16.78
N TYR A 66 7.38 6.88 16.50
CA TYR A 66 6.94 5.90 17.48
C TYR A 66 7.48 4.50 17.13
N LYS A 67 8.19 3.87 18.08
CA LYS A 67 8.76 2.50 17.94
C LYS A 67 9.50 2.29 16.60
N ASP A 68 10.43 3.19 16.28
CA ASP A 68 11.25 3.12 15.07
C ASP A 68 10.47 3.24 13.74
N GLN A 69 9.27 3.80 13.81
CA GLN A 69 8.43 4.09 12.66
C GLN A 69 7.93 5.53 12.72
N PHE A 70 7.73 6.12 11.56
CA PHE A 70 7.14 7.45 11.41
C PHE A 70 5.65 7.28 11.09
N ILE A 71 4.77 7.91 11.87
CA ILE A 71 3.32 7.77 11.73
C ILE A 71 2.68 9.16 11.77
N CYS A 72 1.92 9.53 10.74
CA CYS A 72 1.19 10.80 10.73
C CYS A 72 0.01 10.78 11.70
N SER A 73 -0.36 11.95 12.21
CA SER A 73 -1.52 12.15 13.08
C SER A 73 -2.80 11.50 12.54
N HIS A 74 -3.03 11.55 11.22
CA HIS A 74 -4.19 10.92 10.58
C HIS A 74 -4.20 9.39 10.76
N CYS A 75 -3.12 8.70 10.41
CA CYS A 75 -3.03 7.24 10.60
C CYS A 75 -3.02 6.85 12.09
N LEU A 76 -2.48 7.70 12.96
CA LEU A 76 -2.52 7.46 14.40
C LEU A 76 -3.95 7.52 14.94
N SER A 77 -4.76 8.47 14.46
CA SER A 77 -6.19 8.54 14.78
C SER A 77 -6.96 7.32 14.28
N GLU A 78 -6.73 6.89 13.04
CA GLU A 78 -7.36 5.67 12.49
C GLU A 78 -7.01 4.41 13.30
N LEU A 79 -5.75 4.27 13.74
CA LEU A 79 -5.33 3.15 14.59
C LEU A 79 -5.92 3.22 16.01
N SER A 80 -6.18 4.43 16.52
CA SER A 80 -6.76 4.64 17.85
C SER A 80 -8.26 4.38 17.92
N LEU A 81 -8.93 4.35 16.76
CA LEU A 81 -10.33 3.98 16.64
C LEU A 81 -10.39 2.48 16.31
N PRO A 82 -10.64 1.60 17.28
CA PRO A 82 -10.99 0.22 16.99
C PRO A 82 -12.40 0.24 16.39
N GLU A 83 -12.52 0.59 15.12
CA GLU A 83 -13.79 0.43 14.41
C GLU A 83 -13.98 -1.06 14.15
N ARG A 84 -14.77 -1.65 15.05
CA ARG A 84 -15.73 -2.70 14.67
C ARG A 84 -16.30 -2.26 13.33
N HIS A 85 -16.13 -3.10 12.31
CA HIS A 85 -16.73 -2.98 10.99
C HIS A 85 -17.92 -2.02 10.96
N LEU A 86 -17.85 -0.97 10.14
CA LEU A 86 -18.90 -0.54 9.20
C LEU A 86 -18.49 0.82 8.57
N GLU A 87 -18.38 0.83 7.25
CA GLU A 87 -18.94 1.87 6.38
C GLU A 87 -18.98 3.32 6.92
N ASP A 88 -17.91 4.09 6.76
CA ASP A 88 -17.95 5.51 6.37
C ASP A 88 -16.55 6.14 6.41
N SER A 89 -15.81 6.07 5.29
CA SER A 89 -14.69 7.00 5.07
C SER A 89 -15.19 8.15 4.21
N ALA A 90 -15.82 9.14 4.86
CA ALA A 90 -15.93 10.47 4.29
C ALA A 90 -14.50 11.03 4.13
N PRO A 91 -14.07 11.44 2.93
CA PRO A 91 -12.71 11.95 2.73
C PRO A 91 -12.56 13.37 3.30
N PRO A 92 -11.34 13.79 3.67
CA PRO A 92 -11.09 15.14 4.15
C PRO A 92 -11.47 16.20 3.11
N PRO A 93 -11.93 17.39 3.53
CA PRO A 93 -12.62 18.37 2.68
C PRO A 93 -11.74 19.09 1.64
N ASN A 94 -10.48 18.70 1.39
CA ASN A 94 -9.58 19.42 0.48
C ASN A 94 -8.62 18.49 -0.30
N ALA A 95 -9.14 17.75 -1.27
CA ALA A 95 -8.31 17.12 -2.31
C ALA A 95 -8.99 17.27 -3.68
N GLY A 96 -8.84 18.45 -4.26
CA GLY A 96 -9.24 18.72 -5.64
C GLY A 96 -8.23 18.14 -6.62
N GLU A 97 -8.40 16.88 -7.02
CA GLU A 97 -7.74 16.31 -8.20
C GLU A 97 -8.66 15.34 -8.99
N PRO A 98 -8.69 15.42 -10.34
CA PRO A 98 -9.65 14.69 -11.18
C PRO A 98 -9.52 13.15 -11.13
N ALA A 99 -8.35 12.63 -10.72
CA ALA A 99 -8.12 11.20 -10.55
C ALA A 99 -8.86 10.60 -9.33
N TYR A 100 -9.05 11.40 -8.27
CA TYR A 100 -9.73 10.99 -7.05
C TYR A 100 -11.23 10.82 -7.27
N GLU A 101 -11.88 11.79 -7.93
CA GLU A 101 -13.30 11.72 -8.27
C GLU A 101 -13.64 10.57 -9.23
N ALA A 102 -12.78 10.31 -10.22
CA ALA A 102 -12.96 9.20 -11.16
C ALA A 102 -12.91 7.84 -10.46
N ASN A 103 -12.02 7.68 -9.47
CA ASN A 103 -11.93 6.46 -8.67
C ASN A 103 -13.08 6.32 -7.67
N ARG A 104 -13.53 7.42 -7.04
CA ARG A 104 -14.70 7.44 -6.16
C ARG A 104 -15.99 7.04 -6.91
N LYS A 105 -16.21 7.60 -8.10
CA LYS A 105 -17.34 7.25 -8.99
C LYS A 105 -17.29 5.79 -9.45
N LYS A 106 -16.11 5.27 -9.81
CA LYS A 106 -15.95 3.85 -10.20
C LYS A 106 -16.21 2.88 -9.04
N ARG A 107 -15.81 3.22 -7.81
CA ARG A 107 -16.04 2.43 -6.60
C ARG A 107 -17.53 2.44 -6.20
N ALA A 108 -18.16 3.61 -6.13
CA ALA A 108 -19.59 3.75 -5.83
C ALA A 108 -20.46 2.92 -6.80
N ARG A 109 -20.20 3.05 -8.11
CA ARG A 109 -20.91 2.27 -9.14
C ARG A 109 -20.69 0.76 -9.03
N THR A 110 -19.58 0.31 -8.44
CA THR A 110 -19.31 -1.11 -8.23
C THR A 110 -20.05 -1.67 -7.02
N GLU A 111 -20.19 -0.88 -5.95
CA GLU A 111 -20.95 -1.27 -4.76
C GLU A 111 -22.46 -1.30 -5.04
N GLU A 112 -23.00 -0.28 -5.73
CA GLU A 112 -24.39 -0.27 -6.20
C GLU A 112 -24.73 -1.53 -7.03
N MET A 113 -23.80 -1.95 -7.90
CA MET A 113 -23.97 -3.13 -8.75
C MET A 113 -23.95 -4.45 -7.97
N LYS A 114 -23.27 -4.52 -6.82
CA LYS A 114 -23.31 -5.71 -5.95
C LYS A 114 -24.66 -5.86 -5.29
N VAL A 115 -25.22 -4.77 -4.77
CA VAL A 115 -26.55 -4.76 -4.14
C VAL A 115 -27.62 -5.20 -5.14
N LEU A 116 -27.57 -4.67 -6.36
CA LEU A 116 -28.45 -5.08 -7.45
C LEU A 116 -28.31 -6.57 -7.80
N LEU A 117 -27.09 -7.11 -7.77
CA LEU A 117 -26.85 -8.53 -8.04
C LEU A 117 -27.39 -9.44 -6.93
N GLU A 118 -27.21 -9.08 -5.67
CA GLU A 118 -27.75 -9.83 -4.53
C GLU A 118 -29.28 -9.88 -4.59
N GLN A 119 -29.90 -8.75 -4.92
CA GLN A 119 -31.35 -8.65 -5.08
C GLN A 119 -31.84 -9.53 -6.25
N ALA A 120 -31.15 -9.52 -7.39
CA ALA A 120 -31.49 -10.37 -8.53
C ALA A 120 -31.32 -11.88 -8.25
N ILE A 121 -30.34 -12.28 -7.43
CA ILE A 121 -30.17 -13.68 -7.02
C ILE A 121 -31.31 -14.11 -6.09
N LYS A 122 -31.78 -13.21 -5.22
CA LYS A 122 -32.90 -13.45 -4.32
C LYS A 122 -34.24 -13.56 -5.04
N ASP A 123 -34.47 -12.70 -6.02
CA ASP A 123 -35.71 -12.67 -6.80
C ASP A 123 -35.81 -13.84 -7.79
N TYR A 124 -34.67 -14.39 -8.21
CA TYR A 124 -34.60 -15.50 -9.18
C TYR A 124 -33.63 -16.61 -8.73
N PRO A 125 -34.00 -17.43 -7.73
CA PRO A 125 -33.11 -18.42 -7.12
C PRO A 125 -32.67 -19.56 -8.06
N HIS A 126 -33.37 -19.76 -9.18
CA HIS A 126 -33.05 -20.80 -10.17
C HIS A 126 -32.45 -20.25 -11.47
N ALA A 127 -32.25 -18.94 -11.59
CA ALA A 127 -31.71 -18.33 -12.80
C ALA A 127 -30.21 -18.62 -12.93
N ASN A 128 -29.78 -18.98 -14.14
CA ASN A 128 -28.36 -19.14 -14.42
C ASN A 128 -27.65 -17.77 -14.50
N GLN A 129 -26.32 -17.76 -14.45
CA GLN A 129 -25.55 -16.51 -14.48
C GLN A 129 -25.79 -15.68 -15.76
N LYS A 130 -26.31 -16.28 -16.84
CA LYS A 130 -26.55 -15.63 -18.15
C LYS A 130 -27.87 -14.87 -18.11
N GLU A 131 -28.89 -15.50 -17.56
CA GLU A 131 -30.19 -14.89 -17.33
C GLU A 131 -30.11 -13.75 -16.32
N ILE A 132 -29.27 -13.89 -15.30
CA ILE A 132 -28.99 -12.80 -14.33
C ILE A 132 -28.24 -11.64 -15.02
N ALA A 133 -27.29 -11.95 -15.89
CA ALA A 133 -26.55 -10.95 -16.66
C ALA A 133 -27.46 -10.16 -17.61
N ASP A 134 -28.34 -10.85 -18.34
CA ASP A 134 -29.30 -10.25 -19.27
C ASP A 134 -30.32 -9.35 -18.54
N LYS A 135 -30.76 -9.76 -17.34
CA LYS A 135 -31.69 -8.98 -16.49
C LYS A 135 -31.05 -7.73 -15.88
N LEU A 136 -29.76 -7.81 -15.52
CA LEU A 136 -29.01 -6.69 -14.92
C LEU A 136 -28.33 -5.79 -15.97
N GLY A 137 -28.41 -6.12 -17.26
CA GLY A 137 -27.79 -5.37 -18.34
C GLY A 137 -26.26 -5.34 -18.25
N ILE A 138 -25.65 -6.36 -17.65
CA ILE A 138 -24.20 -6.49 -17.47
C ILE A 138 -23.67 -7.76 -18.15
N SER A 139 -22.36 -7.86 -18.34
CA SER A 139 -21.78 -9.06 -18.94
C SER A 139 -21.77 -10.24 -17.98
N GLN A 140 -21.89 -11.45 -18.54
CA GLN A 140 -21.76 -12.72 -17.83
C GLN A 140 -20.47 -12.82 -17.00
N ALA A 141 -19.33 -12.41 -17.59
CA ALA A 141 -18.05 -12.36 -16.90
C ALA A 141 -18.08 -11.41 -15.69
N ARG A 142 -18.82 -10.30 -15.77
CA ARG A 142 -18.96 -9.35 -14.66
C ARG A 142 -19.79 -9.94 -13.52
N VAL A 143 -20.85 -10.68 -13.82
CA VAL A 143 -21.63 -11.44 -12.83
C VAL A 143 -20.74 -12.45 -12.10
N SER A 144 -19.93 -13.23 -12.85
CA SER A 144 -19.00 -14.22 -12.27
C SER A 144 -17.94 -13.57 -11.36
N GLN A 145 -17.44 -12.39 -11.71
CA GLN A 145 -16.48 -11.64 -10.87
C GLN A 145 -17.13 -11.13 -9.60
N LEU A 146 -18.36 -10.61 -9.68
CA LEU A 146 -19.07 -10.08 -8.52
C LEU A 146 -19.48 -11.20 -7.55
N LYS A 147 -19.99 -12.33 -8.06
CA LYS A 147 -20.26 -13.53 -7.25
C LYS A 147 -19.03 -14.02 -6.48
N ARG A 148 -17.87 -14.13 -7.16
CA ARG A 148 -16.58 -14.49 -6.53
C ARG A 148 -16.13 -13.54 -5.43
N ARG A 149 -16.48 -12.25 -5.51
CA ARG A 149 -16.15 -11.26 -4.47
C ARG A 149 -17.11 -11.29 -3.28
N LEU A 150 -18.33 -11.77 -3.49
CA LEU A 150 -19.37 -11.91 -2.47
C LEU A 150 -19.38 -13.31 -1.83
N ASN A 151 -18.50 -14.22 -2.28
CA ASN A 151 -18.49 -15.63 -1.88
C ASN A 151 -19.85 -16.34 -2.09
N LEU A 152 -20.58 -15.94 -3.14
CA LEU A 152 -21.88 -16.49 -3.56
C LEU A 152 -21.76 -17.41 -4.78
#